data_AF-A0A2C6E362-F1
#
_entry.id   AF-A0A2C6E362-F1
#
_cell.length_a   1.000
_cell.length_b   1.000
_cell.length_c   1.000
_cell.angle_alpha   90.00
_cell.angle_beta   90.00
_cell.angle_gamma   90.00
#
_symmetry.space_group_name_H-M   'P 1'
#
loop_
_entity.id
_entity.type
_entity.pdbx_description
1 polymer ?
#
loop_
_entity_poly.entity_id
_entity_poly.type
_entity_poly.pdbx_seq_one_letter_code
_entity_poly.pdbx_strand_id
1 'polypeptide(L)'
;MKTRLLGLMLAGLTAAGCSTLTPEQQEKLDDMSNCEKLNALLSASSSGFSALKGAEVGAKLINSWQAKAHLVGNKCQIIESASGKSKYTCSELFKEYENAVKIHNYAQSLAKQCLDHSWVGDSQKSGQLMRTQIMSPSSTSKIAIELGKGLDKVTPWIVTFNVTEK
;
A
#
# COMPACT_ATOMS: atom_id res chain seq x y z
N MET A 1 64.53 11.99 -8.87
CA MET A 1 63.18 12.09 -9.48
C MET A 1 62.45 10.81 -9.09
N LYS A 2 61.67 10.73 -8.00
CA LYS A 2 60.29 11.21 -7.76
C LYS A 2 59.28 10.82 -8.85
N THR A 3 58.63 9.67 -8.65
CA THR A 3 57.23 9.44 -9.06
C THR A 3 56.58 8.53 -8.02
N ARG A 4 55.53 9.06 -7.37
CA ARG A 4 54.69 8.37 -6.40
C ARG A 4 53.62 7.59 -7.17
N LEU A 5 53.44 6.31 -6.89
CA LEU A 5 52.26 5.56 -7.31
C LEU A 5 51.25 5.58 -6.17
N LEU A 6 50.20 6.39 -6.35
CA LEU A 6 48.98 6.34 -5.55
C LEU A 6 48.31 4.98 -5.76
N GLY A 7 48.20 4.19 -4.69
CA GLY A 7 47.33 3.01 -4.65
C GLY A 7 45.87 3.45 -4.68
N LEU A 8 45.20 3.11 -5.77
CA LEU A 8 43.77 3.35 -6.01
C LEU A 8 42.94 2.53 -5.00
N MET A 9 42.29 3.22 -4.05
CA MET A 9 41.18 2.64 -3.28
C MET A 9 40.02 2.41 -4.25
N LEU A 10 39.80 1.16 -4.67
CA LEU A 10 38.52 0.76 -5.26
C LEU A 10 37.49 0.73 -4.13
N ALA A 11 36.75 1.82 -3.99
CA ALA A 11 35.47 1.80 -3.29
C ALA A 11 34.54 0.86 -4.08
N GLY A 12 34.26 -0.32 -3.51
CA GLY A 12 33.24 -1.21 -4.01
C GLY A 12 31.90 -0.47 -4.03
N LEU A 13 31.39 -0.21 -5.23
CA LEU A 13 30.00 0.17 -5.41
C LEU A 13 29.17 -1.04 -5.00
N THR A 14 28.71 -1.08 -3.76
CA THR A 14 27.59 -1.94 -3.39
C THR A 14 26.38 -1.41 -4.14
N ALA A 15 26.08 -2.01 -5.29
CA ALA A 15 24.82 -1.82 -5.96
C ALA A 15 23.72 -2.26 -4.99
N ALA A 16 23.10 -1.31 -4.30
CA ALA A 16 21.83 -1.54 -3.64
C ALA A 16 20.86 -1.97 -4.75
N GLY A 17 20.53 -3.26 -4.77
CA GLY A 17 19.74 -3.86 -5.83
C GLY A 17 18.40 -3.15 -5.99
N CYS A 18 18.12 -2.67 -7.20
CA CYS A 18 16.74 -2.56 -7.66
C CYS A 18 16.14 -3.97 -7.62
N SER A 19 15.47 -4.31 -6.52
CA SER A 19 14.70 -5.55 -6.41
C SER A 19 13.36 -5.39 -7.14
N THR A 20 13.41 -5.20 -8.46
CA THR A 20 12.26 -5.44 -9.32
C THR A 20 11.96 -6.94 -9.30
N LEU A 21 10.69 -7.30 -9.12
CA LEU A 21 10.26 -8.70 -9.24
C LEU A 21 10.66 -9.25 -10.60
N THR A 22 10.95 -10.56 -10.65
CA THR A 22 10.94 -11.23 -11.94
C THR A 22 9.51 -11.27 -12.49
N PRO A 23 9.33 -11.32 -13.82
CA PRO A 23 8.00 -11.46 -14.42
C PRO A 23 7.20 -12.63 -13.82
N GLU A 24 7.84 -13.78 -13.53
CA GLU A 24 7.14 -14.93 -12.94
C GLU A 24 6.64 -14.66 -11.52
N GLN A 25 7.37 -13.86 -10.74
CA GLN A 25 6.95 -13.48 -9.38
C GLN A 25 5.77 -12.50 -9.41
N GLN A 26 5.73 -11.61 -10.40
CA GLN A 26 4.60 -10.70 -10.60
C GLN A 26 3.37 -11.46 -11.12
N GLU A 27 3.54 -12.34 -12.10
CA GLU A 27 2.47 -13.18 -12.65
C GLU A 27 1.80 -14.03 -11.56
N LYS A 28 2.59 -14.64 -10.67
CA LYS A 28 2.07 -15.38 -9.52
C LYS A 28 1.24 -14.51 -8.58
N LEU A 29 1.61 -13.24 -8.39
CA LEU A 29 0.84 -12.32 -7.57
C LEU A 29 -0.41 -11.84 -8.31
N ASP A 30 -0.35 -11.65 -9.62
CA ASP A 30 -1.48 -11.22 -10.44
C ASP A 30 -2.56 -12.30 -10.47
N ASP A 31 -2.17 -13.57 -10.53
CA ASP A 31 -3.03 -14.76 -10.49
C ASP A 31 -3.70 -15.00 -9.13
N MET A 32 -3.19 -14.40 -8.05
CA MET A 32 -3.82 -14.51 -6.74
C MET A 32 -5.21 -13.87 -6.76
N SER A 33 -6.17 -14.56 -6.14
CA SER A 33 -7.47 -13.99 -5.83
C SER A 33 -7.34 -12.78 -4.92
N ASN A 34 -8.36 -11.91 -4.92
CA ASN A 34 -8.35 -10.73 -4.06
C ASN A 34 -8.25 -11.08 -2.57
N CYS A 35 -8.80 -12.23 -2.14
CA CYS A 35 -8.69 -12.66 -0.75
C CYS A 35 -7.29 -13.13 -0.38
N GLU A 36 -6.60 -13.84 -1.27
CA GLU A 36 -5.20 -14.20 -1.05
C GLU A 36 -4.31 -12.96 -0.99
N LYS A 37 -4.55 -11.96 -1.87
CA LYS A 37 -3.84 -10.67 -1.83
C LYS A 37 -4.08 -9.94 -0.50
N LEU A 38 -5.33 -9.90 -0.03
CA LEU A 38 -5.65 -9.28 1.27
C LEU A 38 -4.95 -9.99 2.42
N ASN A 39 -4.99 -11.32 2.45
CA ASN A 39 -4.33 -12.10 3.51
C ASN A 39 -2.82 -11.87 3.51
N ALA A 40 -2.18 -11.86 2.34
CA ALA A 40 -0.76 -11.54 2.23
C ALA A 40 -0.42 -10.14 2.78
N LEU A 41 -1.27 -9.14 2.51
CA LEU A 41 -1.09 -7.79 3.03
C LEU A 41 -1.23 -7.72 4.55
N LEU A 42 -2.24 -8.40 5.12
CA LEU A 42 -2.46 -8.44 6.56
C LEU A 42 -1.29 -9.13 7.29
N SER A 43 -0.79 -10.25 6.75
CA SER A 43 0.37 -10.95 7.32
C SER A 43 1.67 -10.16 7.19
N ALA A 44 1.81 -9.33 6.16
CA ALA A 44 3.03 -8.57 5.92
C ALA A 44 3.13 -7.26 6.73
N SER A 45 2.05 -6.81 7.37
CA SER A 45 2.00 -5.48 8.01
C SER A 45 3.05 -5.28 9.10
N SER A 46 3.28 -6.30 9.94
CA SER A 46 4.27 -6.26 11.04
C SER A 46 5.71 -6.28 10.55
N SER A 47 5.94 -6.72 9.31
CA SER A 47 7.25 -6.70 8.65
C SER A 47 7.46 -5.46 7.79
N GLY A 48 6.61 -4.44 7.96
CA GLY A 48 6.61 -3.23 7.14
C GLY A 48 6.37 -3.51 5.65
N PHE A 49 5.65 -4.59 5.32
CA PHE A 49 5.38 -5.04 3.95
C PHE A 49 6.62 -5.38 3.12
N SER A 50 7.76 -5.71 3.75
CA SER A 50 9.05 -5.94 3.08
C SER A 50 8.99 -6.81 1.82
N ALA A 51 8.33 -7.97 1.89
CA ALA A 51 8.16 -8.88 0.74
C ALA A 51 7.29 -8.30 -0.39
N LEU A 52 6.40 -7.36 -0.06
CA LEU A 52 5.43 -6.74 -0.96
C LEU A 52 5.90 -5.38 -1.53
N LYS A 53 7.03 -4.83 -1.05
CA LYS A 53 7.67 -3.62 -1.62
C LYS A 53 8.27 -3.95 -2.99
N GLY A 54 7.78 -3.28 -4.03
CA GLY A 54 8.32 -3.29 -5.39
C GLY A 54 9.32 -2.16 -5.62
N ALA A 55 9.31 -1.60 -6.83
CA ALA A 55 10.20 -0.49 -7.19
C ALA A 55 9.97 0.73 -6.28
N GLU A 56 11.07 1.35 -5.85
CA GLU A 56 11.01 2.61 -5.10
C GLU A 56 10.46 3.73 -6.00
N VAL A 57 9.48 4.48 -5.48
CA VAL A 57 8.83 5.63 -6.15
C VAL A 57 8.81 6.88 -5.26
N GLY A 58 9.49 6.81 -4.12
CA GLY A 58 9.58 7.88 -3.14
C GLY A 58 10.33 9.10 -3.63
N ALA A 59 9.95 10.26 -3.12
CA ALA A 59 10.78 11.47 -3.16
C ALA A 59 11.79 11.44 -2.00
N LYS A 60 12.82 12.27 -2.05
CA LYS A 60 13.94 12.32 -1.08
C LYS A 60 13.54 12.41 0.42
N LEU A 61 12.29 12.72 0.73
CA LEU A 61 11.74 12.87 2.09
C LEU A 61 10.66 11.85 2.46
N ILE A 62 10.22 11.01 1.51
CA ILE A 62 9.18 10.00 1.73
C ILE A 62 9.67 8.70 1.13
N ASN A 63 9.97 7.72 1.99
CA ASN A 63 10.25 6.37 1.54
C ASN A 63 8.94 5.74 1.06
N SER A 64 8.82 5.50 -0.25
CA SER A 64 7.68 4.79 -0.80
C SER A 64 8.05 3.85 -1.94
N TRP A 65 7.30 2.77 -2.04
CA TRP A 65 7.47 1.73 -3.04
C TRP A 65 6.14 1.47 -3.73
N GLN A 66 6.18 1.11 -5.01
CA GLN A 66 5.03 0.47 -5.64
C GLN A 66 4.73 -0.82 -4.86
N ALA A 67 3.46 -1.05 -4.55
CA ALA A 67 3.08 -2.34 -3.98
C ALA A 67 3.00 -3.38 -5.09
N LYS A 68 3.54 -4.58 -4.83
CA LYS A 68 3.48 -5.70 -5.78
C LYS A 68 2.07 -6.32 -5.89
N ALA A 69 1.27 -6.15 -4.84
CA ALA A 69 -0.13 -6.57 -4.81
C ALA A 69 -1.05 -5.34 -4.94
N HIS A 70 -2.09 -5.48 -5.76
CA HIS A 70 -3.11 -4.46 -5.99
C HIS A 70 -4.49 -5.02 -5.63
N LEU A 71 -5.19 -4.37 -4.70
CA LEU A 71 -6.52 -4.80 -4.21
C LEU A 71 -7.66 -3.95 -4.77
N VAL A 72 -7.49 -2.63 -4.74
CA VAL A 72 -8.50 -1.66 -5.14
C VAL A 72 -7.84 -0.69 -6.12
N GLY A 73 -8.23 -0.80 -7.40
CA GLY A 73 -7.53 -0.13 -8.49
C GLY A 73 -6.07 -0.61 -8.64
N ASN A 74 -5.29 0.12 -9.44
CA ASN A 74 -3.94 -0.29 -9.86
C ASN A 74 -2.83 0.63 -9.33
N LYS A 75 -3.16 1.53 -8.40
CA LYS A 75 -2.25 2.56 -7.88
C LYS A 75 -2.03 2.37 -6.39
N CYS A 76 -1.43 1.23 -6.03
CA CYS A 76 -1.13 0.89 -4.65
C CYS A 76 0.34 1.11 -4.34
N GLN A 77 0.61 1.66 -3.16
CA GLN A 77 1.94 1.97 -2.67
C GLN A 77 2.12 1.47 -1.24
N ILE A 78 3.36 1.22 -0.86
CA ILE A 78 3.77 1.08 0.53
C ILE A 78 4.53 2.35 0.88
N ILE A 79 4.09 3.05 1.93
CA ILE A 79 4.69 4.30 2.39
C ILE A 79 5.18 4.09 3.81
N GLU A 80 6.41 4.49 4.07
CA GLU A 80 7.01 4.45 5.40
C GLU A 80 7.16 5.88 5.94
N SER A 81 6.63 6.12 7.14
CA SER A 81 6.77 7.40 7.82
C SER A 81 8.19 7.59 8.36
N ALA A 82 8.54 8.83 8.71
CA ALA A 82 9.80 9.12 9.40
C ALA A 82 9.97 8.37 10.75
N SER A 83 8.86 7.92 11.35
CA SER A 83 8.87 7.10 12.56
C SER A 83 9.05 5.60 12.29
N GLY A 84 9.35 5.20 11.04
CA GLY A 84 9.54 3.81 10.62
C GLY A 84 8.25 3.00 10.47
N LYS A 85 7.07 3.61 10.64
CA LYS A 85 5.79 2.91 10.49
C LYS A 85 5.42 2.85 9.02
N SER A 86 5.16 1.65 8.53
CA SER A 86 4.75 1.43 7.14
C SER A 86 3.23 1.29 7.02
N LYS A 87 2.72 1.74 5.88
CA LYS A 87 1.31 1.60 5.46
C LYS A 87 1.26 1.15 4.02
N TYR A 88 0.48 0.12 3.75
CA TYR A 88 -0.01 -0.14 2.39
C TYR A 88 -1.22 0.75 2.12
N THR A 89 -1.26 1.38 0.95
CA THR A 89 -2.36 2.24 0.54
C THR A 89 -2.64 2.09 -0.95
N CYS A 90 -3.88 1.81 -1.32
CA CYS A 90 -4.38 2.04 -2.67
C CYS A 90 -5.20 3.33 -2.66
N SER A 91 -5.02 4.16 -3.67
CA SER A 91 -5.80 5.40 -3.81
C SER A 91 -6.33 5.54 -5.23
N GLU A 92 -7.58 5.95 -5.34
CA GLU A 92 -8.22 6.26 -6.62
C GLU A 92 -8.95 7.60 -6.53
N LEU A 93 -8.87 8.36 -7.63
CA LEU A 93 -9.41 9.71 -7.75
C LEU A 93 -10.58 9.71 -8.72
N PHE A 94 -11.64 10.43 -8.37
CA PHE A 94 -12.87 10.51 -9.14
C PHE A 94 -13.32 11.96 -9.30
N LYS A 95 -13.88 12.24 -10.48
CA LYS A 95 -14.58 13.50 -10.74
C LYS A 95 -15.92 13.54 -10.02
N GLU A 96 -16.67 12.43 -10.09
CA GLU A 96 -18.03 12.32 -9.56
C GLU A 96 -18.07 11.53 -8.24
N TYR A 97 -18.84 12.03 -7.28
CA TYR A 97 -18.94 11.48 -5.93
C TYR A 97 -19.50 10.05 -5.95
N GLU A 98 -20.48 9.79 -6.81
CA GLU A 98 -21.20 8.52 -6.89
C GLU A 98 -20.27 7.38 -7.31
N ASN A 99 -19.28 7.65 -8.15
CA ASN A 99 -18.28 6.66 -8.54
C ASN A 99 -17.32 6.35 -7.39
N ALA A 100 -16.93 7.37 -6.61
CA ALA A 100 -16.16 7.16 -5.39
C ALA A 100 -16.95 6.31 -4.37
N VAL A 101 -18.26 6.54 -4.21
CA VAL A 101 -19.12 5.75 -3.31
C VAL A 101 -19.16 4.28 -3.75
N LYS A 102 -19.27 4.01 -5.05
CA LYS A 102 -19.23 2.62 -5.57
C LYS A 102 -17.93 1.92 -5.19
N ILE A 103 -16.79 2.58 -5.38
CA ILE A 103 -15.48 1.99 -5.08
C ILE A 103 -15.26 1.81 -3.58
N HIS A 104 -15.71 2.76 -2.75
CA HIS A 104 -15.69 2.61 -1.30
C HIS A 104 -16.51 1.38 -0.85
N ASN A 105 -17.74 1.23 -1.36
CA ASN A 105 -18.61 0.09 -1.01
C ASN A 105 -18.06 -1.24 -1.56
N TYR A 106 -17.50 -1.25 -2.76
CA TYR A 106 -16.82 -2.42 -3.31
C TYR A 106 -15.67 -2.86 -2.40
N ALA A 107 -14.83 -1.92 -1.98
CA ALA A 107 -13.70 -2.22 -1.10
C ALA A 107 -14.15 -2.77 0.27
N GLN A 108 -15.25 -2.26 0.83
CA GLN A 108 -15.84 -2.85 2.05
C GLN A 108 -16.32 -4.28 1.82
N SER A 109 -17.07 -4.50 0.74
CA SER A 109 -17.62 -5.81 0.40
C SER A 109 -16.51 -6.83 0.16
N LEU A 110 -15.43 -6.42 -0.51
CA LEU A 110 -14.26 -7.25 -0.71
C LEU A 110 -13.63 -7.67 0.62
N ALA A 111 -13.36 -6.72 1.52
CA ALA A 111 -12.82 -7.04 2.84
C ALA A 111 -13.75 -7.99 3.62
N LYS A 112 -15.06 -7.72 3.64
CA LYS A 112 -16.04 -8.57 4.33
C LYS A 112 -16.12 -9.99 3.77
N GLN A 113 -15.95 -10.18 2.47
CA GLN A 113 -15.99 -11.51 1.84
C GLN A 113 -14.73 -12.34 2.16
N CYS A 114 -13.59 -11.68 2.39
CA CYS A 114 -12.32 -12.35 2.59
C CYS A 114 -11.98 -12.59 4.07
N LEU A 115 -12.52 -11.78 4.97
CA LEU A 115 -12.25 -11.85 6.40
C LEU A 115 -13.22 -12.78 7.12
N ASP A 116 -12.71 -13.50 8.11
CA ASP A 116 -13.56 -14.32 8.99
C ASP A 116 -14.34 -13.44 10.00
N HIS A 117 -15.21 -14.10 10.77
CA HIS A 117 -16.11 -13.48 11.75
C HIS A 117 -15.40 -12.79 12.93
N SER A 118 -14.10 -13.00 13.15
CA SER A 118 -13.35 -12.31 14.20
C SER A 118 -13.09 -10.83 13.85
N TRP A 119 -13.21 -10.47 12.57
CA TRP A 119 -13.06 -9.11 12.09
C TRP A 119 -14.37 -8.32 12.23
N VAL A 120 -14.30 -7.22 12.96
CA VAL A 120 -15.42 -6.31 13.18
C VAL A 120 -15.18 -5.03 12.39
N GLY A 121 -16.18 -4.62 11.62
CA GLY A 121 -16.15 -3.39 10.84
C GLY A 121 -17.06 -2.32 11.45
N ASP A 122 -16.51 -1.15 11.76
CA ASP A 122 -17.28 0.07 12.06
C ASP A 122 -17.31 0.98 10.83
N SER A 123 -18.48 1.52 10.49
CA SER A 123 -18.65 2.40 9.33
C SER A 123 -19.41 3.66 9.70
N GLN A 124 -18.80 4.80 9.41
CA GLN A 124 -19.31 6.12 9.74
C GLN A 124 -19.49 6.94 8.46
N LYS A 125 -20.55 7.72 8.40
CA LYS A 125 -20.81 8.67 7.32
C LYS A 125 -21.19 10.03 7.90
N SER A 126 -20.47 11.07 7.50
CA SER A 126 -20.77 12.46 7.84
C SER A 126 -20.76 13.31 6.58
N GLY A 127 -21.95 13.68 6.10
CA GLY A 127 -22.10 14.31 4.79
C GLY A 127 -21.56 13.42 3.66
N GLN A 128 -20.54 13.94 2.95
CA GLN A 128 -19.86 13.25 1.84
C GLN A 128 -18.55 12.56 2.27
N LEU A 129 -18.30 12.45 3.57
CA LEU A 129 -17.17 11.72 4.13
C LEU A 129 -17.66 10.35 4.58
N MET A 130 -17.04 9.29 4.08
CA MET A 130 -17.31 7.92 4.52
C MET A 130 -16.02 7.32 5.07
N ARG A 131 -16.10 6.63 6.20
CA ARG A 131 -14.98 5.93 6.81
C ARG A 131 -15.43 4.55 7.25
N THR A 132 -14.61 3.55 6.99
CA THR A 132 -14.76 2.21 7.52
C THR A 132 -13.46 1.77 8.14
N GLN A 133 -13.50 1.32 9.39
CA GLN A 133 -12.38 0.67 10.05
C GLN A 133 -12.75 -0.79 10.31
N ILE A 134 -11.87 -1.71 9.95
CA ILE A 134 -12.07 -3.16 10.17
C ILE A 134 -10.88 -3.68 10.97
N MET A 135 -11.18 -4.33 12.10
CA MET A 135 -10.18 -4.80 13.06
C MET A 135 -10.61 -6.15 13.65
N SER A 136 -9.64 -7.03 13.89
CA SER A 136 -9.86 -8.26 14.67
C SER A 136 -8.94 -8.31 15.90
N PRO A 137 -9.40 -8.71 17.09
CA PRO A 137 -8.52 -8.89 18.26
C PRO A 137 -7.37 -9.88 18.04
N SER A 138 -7.53 -10.85 17.13
CA SER A 138 -6.52 -11.86 16.81
C SER A 138 -5.48 -11.37 15.79
N SER A 139 -5.63 -10.15 15.27
CA SER A 139 -4.73 -9.58 14.27
C SER A 139 -4.03 -8.32 14.78
N THR A 140 -2.74 -8.20 14.44
CA THR A 140 -1.96 -6.97 14.62
C THR A 140 -2.21 -5.96 13.50
N SER A 141 -3.04 -6.30 12.51
CA SER A 141 -3.35 -5.48 11.35
C SER A 141 -4.73 -4.83 11.45
N LYS A 142 -4.88 -3.62 10.89
CA LYS A 142 -6.17 -2.96 10.69
C LYS A 142 -6.34 -2.51 9.25
N ILE A 143 -7.58 -2.52 8.79
CA ILE A 143 -7.98 -2.00 7.49
C ILE A 143 -8.74 -0.69 7.70
N ALA A 144 -8.41 0.32 6.91
CA ALA A 144 -9.15 1.57 6.86
C ALA A 144 -9.53 1.92 5.42
N ILE A 145 -10.82 2.12 5.17
CA ILE A 145 -11.37 2.53 3.88
C ILE A 145 -11.97 3.91 4.06
N GLU A 146 -11.53 4.88 3.26
CA GLU A 146 -11.99 6.26 3.41
C GLU A 146 -12.39 6.83 2.06
N LEU A 147 -13.49 7.58 2.04
CA LEU A 147 -13.90 8.42 0.93
C LEU A 147 -13.99 9.86 1.43
N GLY A 148 -13.29 10.78 0.77
CA GLY A 148 -13.37 12.21 1.07
C GLY A 148 -12.99 13.09 -0.11
N LYS A 149 -12.87 14.41 0.15
CA LYS A 149 -12.32 15.36 -0.83
C LYS A 149 -10.81 15.50 -0.66
N GLY A 150 -10.08 15.36 -1.76
CA GLY A 150 -8.67 15.70 -1.90
C GLY A 150 -8.47 17.15 -2.37
N LEU A 151 -7.25 17.46 -2.81
CA LEU A 151 -6.84 18.80 -3.25
C LEU A 151 -6.98 19.02 -4.76
N ASP A 152 -7.16 17.95 -5.53
CA ASP A 152 -7.33 18.00 -6.98
C ASP A 152 -8.68 18.65 -7.33
N LYS A 153 -8.68 19.67 -8.19
CA LYS A 153 -9.91 20.38 -8.59
C LYS A 153 -10.68 19.68 -9.71
N VAL A 154 -10.04 18.80 -10.46
CA VAL A 154 -10.61 18.05 -11.60
C VAL A 154 -11.17 16.72 -11.12
N THR A 155 -10.44 16.01 -10.27
CA THR A 155 -10.90 14.75 -9.65
C THR A 155 -10.84 14.86 -8.13
N PRO A 156 -11.76 15.63 -7.52
CA PRO A 156 -11.69 15.99 -6.10
C PRO A 156 -11.99 14.85 -5.15
N TRP A 157 -12.66 13.79 -5.60
CA TRP A 157 -13.03 12.69 -4.72
C TRP A 157 -11.93 11.66 -4.67
N ILE A 158 -11.50 11.32 -3.45
CA ILE A 158 -10.49 10.30 -3.23
C ILE A 158 -11.10 9.15 -2.43
N VAL A 159 -10.86 7.93 -2.89
CA VAL A 159 -11.06 6.71 -2.10
C VAL A 159 -9.70 6.15 -1.76
N THR A 160 -9.48 5.83 -0.48
CA THR A 160 -8.28 5.11 -0.05
C THR A 160 -8.65 3.79 0.61
N PHE A 161 -7.87 2.75 0.32
CA PHE A 161 -7.89 1.47 1.01
C PHE A 161 -6.52 1.28 1.66
N ASN A 162 -6.49 1.21 2.99
CA ASN A 162 -5.25 1.15 3.75
C ASN A 162 -5.18 -0.14 4.57
N VAL A 163 -3.99 -0.73 4.62
CA VAL A 163 -3.62 -1.75 5.61
C VAL A 163 -2.44 -1.21 6.42
N THR A 164 -2.56 -1.28 7.74
CA THR A 164 -1.54 -0.79 8.68
C THR A 164 -1.42 -1.74 9.86
N GLU A 165 -0.23 -1.84 10.44
CA GLU A 165 -0.07 -2.38 11.79
C GLU A 165 -0.79 -1.49 12.82
N LYS A 166 -1.37 -2.13 13.85
CA LYS A 166 -2.15 -1.47 14.90
C LYS A 166 -1.28 -0.65 15.85
#